data_AF-A0A354UVQ5-F1
#
_entry.id   AF-A0A354UVQ5-F1
#
_cell.length_a   1.000
_cell.length_b   1.000
_cell.length_c   1.000
_cell.angle_alpha   90.00
_cell.angle_beta   90.00
_cell.angle_gamma   90.00
#
_symmetry.space_group_name_H-M   'P 1'
#
loop_
_entity.id
_entity.type
_entity.pdbx_description
1 polymer ?
#
loop_
_entity_poly.entity_id
_entity_poly.type
_entity_poly.pdbx_seq_one_letter_code
_entity_poly.pdbx_strand_id
1 'polypeptide(L)'
;MDPKTLRRVQLTQLEIAREIKRVCEENDISYFLAHGTFLGAVRHQGFIPWDDDMDMSMLRPDYEKFCRIAPEKLKPEFFFQNWYSEPNYGLPFGKVMKRGTVYLEDKKTRRL
;
A
#
# COMPACT_ATOMS: atom_id res chain seq x y z
N MET A 1 0.03 18.01 7.12
CA MET A 1 1.31 17.82 6.42
C MET A 1 1.51 18.98 5.45
N ASP A 2 2.71 19.55 5.30
CA ASP A 2 2.93 20.63 4.32
C ASP A 2 2.91 20.09 2.86
N PRO A 3 2.63 20.91 1.84
CA PRO A 3 2.47 20.44 0.46
C PRO A 3 3.71 19.75 -0.12
N LYS A 4 4.92 20.18 0.25
CA LYS A 4 6.16 19.59 -0.24
C LYS A 4 6.35 18.20 0.34
N THR A 5 6.06 18.01 1.63
CA THR A 5 6.09 16.70 2.27
C THR A 5 5.00 15.79 1.71
N LEU A 6 3.78 16.28 1.52
CA LEU A 6 2.69 15.51 0.90
C LEU A 6 3.08 15.00 -0.49
N ARG A 7 3.67 15.87 -1.32
CA ARG A 7 4.11 15.45 -2.65
C ARG A 7 5.17 14.34 -2.60
N ARG A 8 6.08 14.39 -1.63
CA ARG A 8 7.09 13.32 -1.43
C ARG A 8 6.44 12.00 -1.00
N VAL A 9 5.41 12.05 -0.15
CA VAL A 9 4.63 10.88 0.25
C VAL A 9 3.93 10.25 -0.96
N GLN A 10 3.21 11.04 -1.75
CA GLN A 10 2.53 10.57 -2.97
C GLN A 10 3.50 9.92 -3.95
N LEU A 11 4.67 10.53 -4.19
CA LEU A 11 5.69 9.95 -5.08
C LEU A 11 6.24 8.63 -4.52
N THR A 12 6.44 8.54 -3.20
CA THR A 12 6.89 7.30 -2.55
C THR A 12 5.82 6.19 -2.61
N GLN A 13 4.55 6.55 -2.48
CA GLN A 13 3.43 5.60 -2.64
C GLN A 13 3.31 5.10 -4.07
N LEU A 14 3.53 5.98 -5.04
CA LEU A 14 3.57 5.58 -6.45
C LEU A 14 4.70 4.59 -6.74
N GLU A 15 5.86 4.73 -6.09
CA GLU A 15 6.94 3.74 -6.17
C GLU A 15 6.52 2.40 -5.57
N ILE A 16 5.88 2.41 -4.39
CA ILE A 16 5.34 1.20 -3.75
C ILE A 16 4.31 0.51 -4.65
N ALA A 17 3.37 1.24 -5.23
CA ALA A 17 2.35 0.67 -6.10
C ALA A 17 2.90 0.14 -7.43
N ARG A 18 3.95 0.77 -7.97
CA ARG A 18 4.68 0.22 -9.12
C ARG A 18 5.34 -1.11 -8.79
N GLU A 19 5.86 -1.25 -7.57
CA GLU A 19 6.43 -2.51 -7.11
C GLU A 19 5.35 -3.59 -6.89
N ILE A 20 4.22 -3.24 -6.26
CA ILE A 20 3.07 -4.15 -6.12
C ILE A 20 2.61 -4.61 -7.50
N LYS A 21 2.43 -3.68 -8.44
CA LYS A 21 2.08 -3.97 -9.84
C LYS A 21 3.05 -4.97 -10.46
N ARG A 22 4.36 -4.71 -10.36
CA ARG A 22 5.40 -5.60 -10.91
C ARG A 22 5.27 -7.01 -10.35
N VAL A 23 5.19 -7.15 -9.02
CA VAL A 23 5.03 -8.46 -8.37
C VAL A 23 3.75 -9.14 -8.82
N CYS A 24 2.66 -8.39 -8.97
CA CYS A 24 1.39 -8.97 -9.40
C CYS A 24 1.42 -9.47 -10.85
N GLU A 25 1.97 -8.66 -11.78
CA GLU A 25 2.05 -9.01 -13.20
C GLU A 25 3.01 -10.17 -13.45
N GLU A 26 4.16 -10.22 -12.78
CA GLU A 26 5.13 -11.31 -12.93
C GLU A 26 4.65 -12.65 -12.35
N ASN A 27 3.57 -12.64 -11.56
CA ASN A 27 3.11 -13.83 -10.84
C ASN A 27 1.63 -14.10 -11.08
N ASP A 28 1.00 -13.55 -12.14
CA ASP A 28 -0.41 -13.78 -12.47
C ASP A 28 -1.34 -13.54 -11.27
N ILE A 29 -1.29 -12.34 -10.69
CA ILE A 29 -2.16 -11.90 -9.60
C ILE A 29 -3.01 -10.75 -10.12
N SER A 30 -4.32 -10.93 -10.10
CA SER A 30 -5.24 -9.85 -10.47
C SER A 30 -5.35 -8.81 -9.35
N TYR A 31 -5.22 -7.55 -9.71
CA TYR A 31 -5.33 -6.43 -8.79
C TYR A 31 -6.07 -5.24 -9.44
N PHE A 32 -6.59 -4.34 -8.62
CA PHE A 32 -7.23 -3.11 -9.08
C PHE A 32 -7.00 -1.99 -8.07
N LEU A 33 -7.04 -0.74 -8.54
CA LEU A 33 -7.05 0.42 -7.66
C LEU A 33 -8.40 0.49 -6.95
N ALA A 34 -8.40 0.88 -5.68
CA ALA A 34 -9.62 0.98 -4.88
C ALA A 34 -9.81 2.38 -4.30
N HIS A 35 -11.01 2.65 -3.77
CA HIS A 35 -11.33 3.83 -2.96
C HIS A 35 -10.86 5.17 -3.56
N GLY A 36 -10.19 6.02 -2.76
CA GLY A 36 -9.72 7.35 -3.15
C GLY A 36 -8.69 7.28 -4.27
N THR A 37 -7.88 6.23 -4.30
CA THR A 37 -6.86 6.00 -5.34
C THR A 37 -7.49 5.81 -6.72
N PHE A 38 -8.52 4.97 -6.83
CA PHE A 38 -9.24 4.79 -8.10
C PHE A 38 -9.93 6.07 -8.56
N LEU A 39 -10.63 6.75 -7.64
CA LEU A 39 -11.29 8.02 -7.94
C LEU A 39 -10.29 9.09 -8.40
N GLY A 40 -9.13 9.18 -7.74
CA GLY A 40 -8.04 10.06 -8.12
C GLY A 40 -7.56 9.81 -9.55
N ALA A 41 -7.26 8.54 -9.85
CA ALA A 41 -6.77 8.14 -11.17
C ALA A 41 -7.72 8.58 -12.31
N VAL A 42 -9.03 8.42 -12.12
CA VAL A 42 -10.02 8.80 -13.13
C VAL A 42 -10.28 10.32 -13.14
N ARG A 43 -10.52 10.94 -11.98
CA ARG A 43 -10.98 12.34 -11.90
C ARG A 43 -9.85 13.36 -12.02
N HIS A 44 -8.71 13.09 -11.39
CA HIS A 44 -7.57 14.02 -11.29
C HIS A 44 -6.39 13.60 -12.16
N GLN A 45 -6.51 12.47 -12.88
CA GLN A 45 -5.42 11.89 -13.68
C GLN A 45 -4.15 11.63 -12.83
N GLY A 46 -4.36 11.26 -11.57
CA GLY A 46 -3.30 11.12 -10.58
C GLY A 46 -3.85 11.04 -9.16
N PHE A 47 -3.07 11.46 -8.17
CA PHE A 47 -3.57 11.54 -6.79
C PHE A 47 -4.66 12.59 -6.64
N ILE A 48 -5.61 12.35 -5.73
CA ILE A 48 -6.42 13.45 -5.21
C ILE A 48 -5.46 14.43 -4.48
N PRO A 49 -5.56 15.76 -4.69
CA PRO A 49 -4.49 16.68 -4.26
C PRO A 49 -4.15 16.67 -2.76
N TRP A 50 -5.09 16.29 -1.91
CA TRP A 50 -4.95 16.24 -0.45
C TRP A 50 -4.80 14.82 0.12
N ASP A 51 -4.75 13.81 -0.75
CA ASP A 51 -4.73 12.40 -0.37
C ASP A 51 -3.31 11.94 -0.07
N ASP A 52 -3.17 11.19 1.02
CA ASP A 52 -1.89 10.78 1.60
C ASP A 52 -1.79 9.27 1.85
N ASP A 53 -2.69 8.47 1.29
CA ASP A 53 -2.63 7.01 1.22
C ASP A 53 -2.80 6.49 -0.22
N MET A 54 -2.62 5.18 -0.39
CA MET A 54 -2.90 4.50 -1.64
C MET A 54 -3.48 3.12 -1.39
N ASP A 55 -4.60 2.84 -2.03
CA ASP A 55 -5.36 1.61 -1.90
C ASP A 55 -5.34 0.77 -3.18
N MET A 56 -4.93 -0.48 -3.01
CA MET A 56 -5.02 -1.52 -4.03
C MET A 56 -5.78 -2.71 -3.45
N SER A 57 -6.62 -3.32 -4.26
CA SER A 57 -7.41 -4.49 -3.88
C SER A 57 -7.17 -5.64 -4.84
N MET A 58 -7.41 -6.85 -4.33
CA MET A 58 -7.28 -8.12 -5.02
C MET A 58 -8.48 -8.99 -4.67
N LEU A 59 -8.83 -9.94 -5.53
CA LEU A 59 -9.75 -10.99 -5.13
C LEU A 59 -9.13 -11.85 -4.02
N ARG A 60 -9.94 -12.51 -3.21
CA ARG A 60 -9.43 -13.27 -2.06
C ARG A 60 -8.34 -14.28 -2.44
N PRO A 61 -8.49 -15.11 -3.49
CA PRO A 61 -7.43 -16.06 -3.89
C PRO A 61 -6.12 -15.36 -4.29
N ASP A 62 -6.22 -14.25 -5.01
CA ASP A 62 -5.08 -13.41 -5.44
C ASP A 62 -4.38 -12.77 -4.25
N TYR A 63 -5.14 -12.23 -3.30
CA TYR A 63 -4.57 -11.66 -2.07
C TYR A 63 -3.85 -12.74 -1.25
N GLU A 64 -4.40 -13.96 -1.16
CA GLU A 64 -3.72 -15.07 -0.45
C GLU A 64 -2.43 -15.47 -1.15
N LYS A 65 -2.43 -15.51 -2.48
CA LYS A 65 -1.25 -15.76 -3.30
C LYS A 65 -0.20 -14.67 -3.08
N PHE A 66 -0.60 -13.40 -3.12
CA PHE A 66 0.26 -12.26 -2.85
C PHE A 66 0.91 -12.36 -1.46
N CYS A 67 0.13 -12.68 -0.43
CA CYS A 67 0.64 -12.80 0.94
C CYS A 67 1.79 -13.82 1.07
N ARG A 68 1.74 -14.91 0.29
CA ARG A 68 2.80 -15.94 0.30
C ARG A 68 4.04 -15.50 -0.46
N ILE A 69 3.88 -14.85 -1.62
CA ILE A 69 5.01 -14.56 -2.51
C ILE A 69 5.70 -13.22 -2.22
N ALA A 70 4.97 -12.23 -1.70
CA ALA A 70 5.48 -10.88 -1.53
C ALA A 70 6.76 -10.81 -0.66
N PRO A 71 6.89 -11.55 0.45
CA PRO A 71 8.12 -11.54 1.25
C PRO A 71 9.39 -11.90 0.47
N GLU A 72 9.28 -12.75 -0.56
CA GLU A 72 10.40 -13.21 -1.39
C GLU A 72 10.56 -12.39 -2.67
N LYS A 73 9.46 -11.90 -3.25
CA LYS A 73 9.43 -11.26 -4.57
C LYS A 73 9.57 -9.75 -4.53
N LEU A 74 9.27 -9.11 -3.40
CA LEU A 74 9.49 -7.67 -3.23
C LEU A 74 10.98 -7.36 -3.29
N LYS A 75 11.35 -6.25 -3.94
CA LYS A 75 12.72 -5.76 -3.90
C LYS A 75 13.16 -5.45 -2.46
N PRO A 76 14.48 -5.50 -2.15
CA PRO A 76 14.98 -5.33 -0.78
C PRO A 76 14.58 -4.02 -0.10
N GLU A 77 14.33 -2.95 -0.87
CA GLU A 77 13.86 -1.67 -0.34
C GLU A 77 12.40 -1.70 0.15
N PHE A 78 11.65 -2.78 -0.09
CA PHE A 78 10.27 -2.95 0.38
C PHE A 78 10.15 -4.12 1.36
N PHE A 79 9.07 -4.11 2.15
CA PHE A 79 8.67 -5.22 3.00
C PHE A 79 7.15 -5.27 3.13
N PHE A 80 6.62 -6.44 3.44
CA PHE A 80 5.18 -6.66 3.53
C PHE A 80 4.77 -6.98 4.98
N GLN A 81 3.86 -6.19 5.51
CA GLN A 81 3.25 -6.39 6.81
C GLN A 81 1.81 -6.82 6.64
N ASN A 82 1.40 -7.89 7.33
CA ASN A 82 0.03 -8.36 7.33
C ASN A 82 -0.27 -9.10 8.63
N TRP A 83 -1.51 -9.59 8.74
CA TRP A 83 -1.97 -10.40 9.88
C TRP A 83 -1.13 -11.66 10.12
N TYR A 84 -0.55 -12.26 9.08
CA TYR A 84 0.19 -13.51 9.19
C TYR A 84 1.63 -13.33 9.69
N SER A 85 2.28 -12.21 9.32
CA SER A 85 3.68 -11.96 9.64
C SER A 85 3.88 -11.19 10.95
N GLU A 86 2.84 -10.52 11.46
CA GLU A 86 2.96 -9.57 12.56
C GLU A 86 1.99 -9.92 13.72
N PRO A 87 2.50 -10.40 14.89
CA PRO A 87 1.66 -10.90 15.99
C PRO A 87 0.62 -9.92 16.55
N ASN A 88 0.82 -8.61 16.37
CA ASN A 88 -0.04 -7.55 16.91
C ASN A 88 -0.68 -6.68 15.81
N TYR A 89 -0.82 -7.23 14.60
CA TYR A 89 -1.33 -6.49 13.46
C TYR A 89 -2.85 -6.61 13.34
N GLY A 90 -3.57 -5.62 13.88
CA GLY A 90 -5.02 -5.66 14.01
C GLY A 90 -5.84 -5.29 12.76
N LEU A 91 -5.20 -5.09 11.59
CA LEU A 91 -5.89 -4.62 10.39
C LEU A 91 -6.25 -5.79 9.45
N PRO A 92 -7.40 -5.73 8.76
CA PRO A 92 -7.86 -6.80 7.87
C PRO A 92 -7.20 -6.78 6.47
N PHE A 93 -6.20 -5.92 6.25
CA PHE A 93 -5.50 -5.74 4.97
C PHE A 93 -4.00 -5.66 5.20
N GLY A 94 -3.20 -5.99 4.19
CA GLY A 94 -1.74 -5.91 4.27
C GLY A 94 -1.22 -4.54 3.83
N LYS A 95 -0.01 -4.20 4.26
CA LYS A 95 0.71 -2.99 3.88
C LYS A 95 2.06 -3.35 3.29
N VAL A 96 2.32 -2.90 2.06
CA VAL A 96 3.68 -2.88 1.52
C VAL A 96 4.31 -1.55 1.91
N MET A 97 5.46 -1.64 2.57
CA MET A 97 6.15 -0.53 3.19
C MET A 97 7.52 -0.38 2.56
N LYS A 98 7.99 0.87 2.37
CA LYS A 98 9.34 1.15 1.88
C LYS A 98 10.30 1.39 3.04
N ARG A 99 11.46 0.72 3.05
CA ARG A 99 12.52 0.94 4.04
C ARG A 99 13.07 2.35 3.96
N GLY A 100 13.52 2.88 5.11
CA GLY A 100 13.99 4.27 5.22
C GLY A 100 12.87 5.32 5.18
N THR A 101 11.60 4.89 5.28
CA THR A 101 10.45 5.79 5.42
C THR A 101 9.78 5.59 6.78
N VAL A 102 8.97 6.56 7.20
CA VAL A 102 8.20 6.49 8.44
C VAL A 102 6.73 6.61 8.09
N TYR A 103 5.93 5.69 8.61
CA TYR A 103 4.48 5.73 8.56
C TYR A 103 3.95 5.94 9.98
N LEU A 104 3.23 7.04 10.18
CA LEU A 104 2.65 7.42 11.46
C LEU A 104 1.15 7.22 11.40
N GLU A 105 0.64 6.19 12.06
CA GLU A 105 -0.79 6.10 12.36
C GLU A 105 -1.05 6.98 13.57
N ASP A 106 -1.84 8.04 13.40
CA ASP A 106 -2.33 8.83 14.53
C ASP A 106 -3.33 7.97 15.34
N LYS A 107 -2.80 7.15 16.25
CA LYS A 107 -3.58 6.53 17.30
C LYS A 107 -3.92 7.61 18.31
N LYS A 108 -4.94 8.43 18.00
CA LYS A 108 -5.72 9.06 19.06
C LYS A 108 -6.37 7.94 19.85
N THR A 109 -5.64 7.50 20.87
CA THR A 109 -6.03 6.51 21.85
C THR A 109 -7.41 6.90 22.36
N ARG A 110 -8.47 6.23 21.91
CA ARG A 110 -9.68 6.15 22.72
C ARG A 110 -9.28 5.32 23.93
N ARG A 111 -8.81 6.02 24.98
CA ARG A 111 -8.87 5.49 26.33
C ARG A 111 -10.36 5.27 26.60
N LEU A 112 -10.78 4.01 26.59
CA LEU A 112 -12.02 3.61 27.26
C LEU A 112 -11.80 3.74 28.76
#